data_AF-A0A9X2GH12-F1
#
_entry.id   AF-A0A9X2GH12-F1
#
_cell.length_a   1.000
_cell.length_b   1.000
_cell.length_c   1.000
_cell.angle_alpha   90.00
_cell.angle_beta   90.00
_cell.angle_gamma   90.00
#
_symmetry.space_group_name_H-M   'P 1'
#
loop_
_entity.id
_entity.type
_entity.pdbx_description
1 polymer ?
#
loop_
_entity_poly.entity_id
_entity_poly.type
_entity_poly.pdbx_seq_one_letter_code
_entity_poly.pdbx_strand_id
1 'polypeptide(L)'
;MGELYLRHLRAAEHGMSSPLPNDAPHRFRELLERVLAHQDDPDFAAAFFGHLGTTRTLALPQDILALFGPAATGLRPGPPERRLLGGFSRLLAAATTASPPDPRFPSVMSDLERGGEGVDSESLSWLVSEGAFPTQWLTAVARRHLQASGRVDVVGRILSALSHDATAARAVLSDLAGLSAAVSGDLEAGEAFGRALAAASGVHEGKDREGAAAFAFQVITQGPELVGNDAMRKHFAEIAGAYAMEFAASAQVLDPDSQLPSRFGHFDDELVGTTPMFRLSLTDSYRFLQTFADTDAHMEPFNKGMAALTQRLFEAGVRADRHLLAFPPLDRRQSDTGVELAFARLGAVAGLQFAAMKAVRGIADLKDQEEVERFGQVLDKGMDAGMLLLPAAGGLPASAAWMFLSWGIKDGIGAMVEPDPRLPEVTKQELAHARGVLYEIAAGLVAHGYTSKNPPVGFRPPADPLIADENGRLRPYVEISADPRATKAFLAWLEENGSLDDEADRRMLGRMAARAARQFAGERDNVENHLSTIDPEFKKVLEGD
;
A
#
# COMPACT_ATOMS: atom_id res chain seq x y z
N MET A 1 -20.43 2.31 -39.14
CA MET A 1 -21.04 2.45 -37.79
C MET A 1 -21.35 3.90 -37.42
N GLY A 2 -20.45 4.87 -37.65
CA GLY A 2 -20.75 6.29 -37.36
C GLY A 2 -22.02 6.84 -38.05
N GLU A 3 -22.25 6.51 -39.33
CA GLU A 3 -23.48 6.93 -40.01
C GLU A 3 -24.75 6.31 -39.40
N LEU A 4 -24.66 5.04 -38.99
CA LEU A 4 -25.76 4.37 -38.28
C LEU A 4 -26.02 5.04 -36.93
N TYR A 5 -24.97 5.42 -36.20
CA TYR A 5 -25.10 6.15 -34.94
C TYR A 5 -25.92 7.43 -35.14
N LEU A 6 -25.55 8.25 -36.12
CA LEU A 6 -26.26 9.51 -36.41
C LEU A 6 -27.70 9.31 -36.89
N ARG A 7 -28.00 8.18 -37.53
CA ARG A 7 -29.35 7.83 -37.99
C ARG A 7 -30.22 7.36 -36.83
N HIS A 8 -29.69 6.47 -35.99
CA HIS A 8 -30.42 5.93 -34.84
C HIS A 8 -30.62 6.97 -33.74
N LEU A 9 -29.65 7.86 -33.50
CA LEU A 9 -29.80 8.99 -32.58
C LEU A 9 -30.97 9.89 -32.98
N ARG A 10 -30.99 10.34 -34.25
CA ARG A 10 -32.10 11.16 -34.77
C ARG A 10 -33.45 10.45 -34.64
N ALA A 11 -33.51 9.15 -34.92
CA ALA A 11 -34.75 8.37 -34.76
C ALA A 11 -35.19 8.28 -33.29
N ALA A 12 -34.24 8.11 -32.36
CA ALA A 12 -34.50 8.07 -30.93
C ALA A 12 -35.01 9.43 -30.41
N GLU A 13 -34.35 10.54 -30.77
CA GLU A 13 -34.78 11.91 -30.44
C GLU A 13 -36.19 12.22 -30.94
N HIS A 14 -36.51 11.87 -32.20
CA HIS A 14 -37.82 12.11 -32.77
C HIS A 14 -38.92 11.32 -32.04
N GLY A 15 -38.66 10.05 -31.73
CA GLY A 15 -39.68 9.24 -31.09
C GLY A 15 -39.79 9.43 -29.57
N MET A 16 -38.85 10.12 -28.91
CA MET A 16 -39.08 10.68 -27.56
C MET A 16 -40.13 11.80 -27.55
N SER A 17 -40.34 12.46 -28.69
CA SER A 17 -41.34 13.52 -28.85
C SER A 17 -42.72 13.00 -29.30
N SER A 18 -42.86 11.68 -29.49
CA SER A 18 -44.09 11.06 -29.99
C SER A 18 -44.85 10.33 -28.87
N PRO A 19 -46.19 10.41 -28.82
CA PRO A 19 -46.99 9.69 -27.82
C PRO A 19 -47.15 8.19 -28.12
N LEU A 20 -46.59 7.68 -29.22
CA LEU A 20 -46.67 6.27 -29.62
C LEU A 20 -45.46 5.47 -29.12
N PRO A 21 -45.62 4.16 -28.80
CA PRO A 21 -44.51 3.30 -28.43
C PRO A 21 -43.40 3.32 -29.50
N ASN A 22 -42.18 3.63 -29.10
CA ASN A 22 -41.02 3.76 -29.98
C ASN A 22 -39.91 2.78 -29.56
N ASP A 23 -39.48 1.92 -30.49
CA ASP A 23 -38.39 0.96 -30.27
C ASP A 23 -37.00 1.53 -30.61
N ALA A 24 -36.92 2.79 -31.07
CA ALA A 24 -35.66 3.42 -31.44
C ALA A 24 -34.62 3.52 -30.30
N PRO A 25 -34.98 3.80 -29.02
CA PRO A 25 -34.02 3.77 -27.92
C PRO A 25 -33.41 2.37 -27.71
N HIS A 26 -34.19 1.31 -27.88
CA HIS A 26 -33.69 -0.07 -27.80
C HIS A 26 -32.70 -0.36 -28.92
N ARG A 27 -33.07 -0.04 -30.17
CA ARG A 27 -32.17 -0.21 -31.33
C ARG A 27 -30.90 0.64 -31.21
N PHE A 28 -30.99 1.83 -30.61
CA PHE A 28 -29.83 2.67 -30.36
C PHE A 28 -28.92 2.03 -29.30
N ARG A 29 -29.48 1.45 -28.22
CA ARG A 29 -28.70 0.70 -27.23
C ARG A 29 -27.97 -0.49 -27.84
N GLU A 30 -28.66 -1.31 -28.62
CA GLU A 30 -28.04 -2.44 -29.35
C GLU A 30 -26.91 -1.96 -30.28
N LEU A 31 -27.08 -0.80 -30.91
CA LEU A 31 -26.03 -0.20 -31.72
C LEU A 31 -24.82 0.22 -30.88
N LEU A 32 -25.02 0.86 -29.72
CA LEU A 32 -23.94 1.21 -28.81
C LEU A 32 -23.17 -0.03 -28.36
N GLU A 33 -23.88 -1.10 -27.97
CA GLU A 33 -23.26 -2.37 -27.58
C GLU A 33 -22.45 -2.97 -28.74
N ARG A 34 -22.96 -2.91 -29.96
CA ARG A 34 -22.21 -3.34 -31.16
C ARG A 34 -20.99 -2.49 -31.44
N VAL A 35 -21.03 -1.18 -31.17
CA VAL A 35 -19.84 -0.31 -31.28
C VAL A 35 -18.81 -0.70 -30.21
N LEU A 36 -19.26 -0.90 -28.96
CA LEU A 36 -18.39 -1.26 -27.84
C LEU A 36 -17.83 -2.68 -27.92
N ALA A 37 -18.44 -3.58 -28.70
CA ALA A 37 -17.84 -4.88 -29.04
C ALA A 37 -16.49 -4.73 -29.80
N HIS A 38 -16.21 -3.55 -30.34
CA HIS A 38 -14.95 -3.19 -30.99
C HIS A 38 -14.13 -2.17 -30.17
N GLN A 39 -14.37 -2.03 -28.85
CA GLN A 39 -13.67 -1.05 -28.00
C GLN A 39 -12.14 -1.17 -28.00
N ASP A 40 -11.62 -2.37 -28.31
CA ASP A 40 -10.19 -2.68 -28.32
C ASP A 40 -9.61 -2.77 -29.76
N ASP A 41 -10.38 -2.38 -30.78
CA ASP A 41 -9.96 -2.34 -32.20
C ASP A 41 -9.55 -0.90 -32.58
N PRO A 42 -8.25 -0.59 -32.69
CA PRO A 42 -7.76 0.77 -32.93
C PRO A 42 -8.25 1.36 -34.26
N ASP A 43 -8.25 0.55 -35.32
CA ASP A 43 -8.59 1.01 -36.67
C ASP A 43 -10.08 1.31 -36.78
N PHE A 44 -10.91 0.43 -36.22
CA PHE A 44 -12.36 0.67 -36.11
C PHE A 44 -12.65 1.93 -35.30
N ALA A 45 -12.01 2.08 -34.15
CA ALA A 45 -12.22 3.21 -33.26
C ALA A 45 -11.82 4.55 -33.91
N ALA A 46 -10.66 4.60 -34.55
CA ALA A 46 -10.20 5.78 -35.29
C ALA A 46 -11.16 6.14 -36.43
N ALA A 47 -11.62 5.16 -37.21
CA ALA A 47 -12.61 5.39 -38.26
C ALA A 47 -13.97 5.84 -37.72
N PHE A 48 -14.39 5.32 -36.57
CA PHE A 48 -15.65 5.69 -35.91
C PHE A 48 -15.62 7.16 -35.48
N PHE A 49 -14.64 7.56 -34.67
CA PHE A 49 -14.53 8.95 -34.20
C PHE A 49 -14.14 9.92 -35.31
N GLY A 50 -13.30 9.50 -36.26
CA GLY A 50 -12.98 10.29 -37.46
C GLY A 50 -14.22 10.56 -38.33
N HIS A 51 -15.19 9.63 -38.37
CA HIS A 51 -16.46 9.85 -39.06
C HIS A 51 -17.42 10.76 -38.26
N LEU A 52 -17.46 10.64 -36.92
CA LEU A 52 -18.28 11.53 -36.09
C LEU A 52 -17.76 12.98 -36.15
N GLY A 53 -16.44 13.15 -36.18
CA GLY A 53 -15.80 14.46 -36.02
C GLY A 53 -15.89 14.98 -34.57
N THR A 54 -15.24 16.10 -34.31
CA THR A 54 -15.09 16.67 -32.96
C THR A 54 -16.42 16.96 -32.28
N THR A 55 -17.32 17.68 -32.97
CA THR A 55 -18.61 18.10 -32.40
C THR A 55 -19.46 16.93 -31.95
N ARG A 56 -19.55 15.86 -32.75
CA ARG A 56 -20.36 14.68 -32.40
C ARG A 56 -19.68 13.73 -31.45
N THR A 57 -18.34 13.69 -31.47
CA THR A 57 -17.58 12.99 -30.44
C THR A 57 -17.87 13.60 -29.07
N LEU A 58 -17.84 14.94 -28.96
CA LEU A 58 -18.19 15.64 -27.72
C LEU A 58 -19.68 15.54 -27.33
N ALA A 59 -20.60 15.42 -28.29
CA ALA A 59 -22.01 15.25 -27.97
C ALA A 59 -22.34 13.85 -27.41
N LEU A 60 -21.50 12.84 -27.67
CA LEU A 60 -21.79 11.44 -27.39
C LEU A 60 -22.15 11.16 -25.92
N PRO A 61 -21.43 11.68 -24.90
CA PRO A 61 -21.83 11.48 -23.51
C PRO A 61 -23.22 12.05 -23.20
N GLN A 62 -23.53 13.23 -23.71
CA GLN A 62 -24.85 13.85 -23.53
C GLN A 62 -25.94 13.06 -24.26
N ASP A 63 -25.68 12.58 -25.49
CA ASP A 63 -26.62 11.73 -26.23
C ASP A 63 -26.97 10.46 -25.45
N ILE A 64 -25.97 9.80 -24.87
CA ILE A 64 -26.16 8.59 -24.04
C ILE A 64 -26.95 8.94 -22.78
N LEU A 65 -26.60 10.02 -22.09
CA LEU A 65 -27.26 10.42 -20.84
C LEU A 65 -28.68 10.97 -21.05
N ALA A 66 -28.97 11.59 -22.19
CA ALA A 66 -30.32 12.03 -22.52
C ALA A 66 -31.26 10.85 -22.83
N LEU A 67 -30.75 9.81 -23.49
CA LEU A 67 -31.54 8.67 -23.94
C LEU A 67 -31.66 7.54 -22.90
N PHE A 68 -30.62 7.34 -22.09
CA PHE A 68 -30.54 6.25 -21.13
C PHE A 68 -30.22 6.73 -19.72
N GLY A 69 -29.72 7.95 -19.60
CA GLY A 69 -29.34 8.49 -18.33
C GLY A 69 -30.52 9.01 -17.53
N PRO A 70 -30.30 9.15 -16.22
CA PRO A 70 -31.29 9.71 -15.34
C PRO A 70 -31.57 11.20 -15.59
N ALA A 71 -30.97 11.87 -16.58
CA ALA A 71 -31.36 13.22 -17.01
C ALA A 71 -32.78 13.25 -17.61
N ALA A 72 -33.34 12.12 -18.05
CA ALA A 72 -34.78 11.99 -18.29
C ALA A 72 -35.62 12.12 -16.98
N THR A 73 -34.98 12.09 -15.81
CA THR A 73 -35.58 12.04 -14.45
C THR A 73 -34.90 12.93 -13.38
N GLY A 74 -33.79 13.61 -13.66
CA GLY A 74 -33.01 14.45 -12.73
C GLY A 74 -31.99 13.76 -11.78
N LEU A 75 -31.62 12.49 -11.94
CA LEU A 75 -30.72 11.76 -11.02
C LEU A 75 -29.26 11.62 -11.54
N ARG A 76 -28.32 11.15 -10.70
CA ARG A 76 -26.92 10.84 -11.09
C ARG A 76 -26.84 9.57 -11.95
N PRO A 77 -25.95 9.48 -12.97
CA PRO A 77 -25.82 8.29 -13.84
C PRO A 77 -25.59 7.00 -13.06
N GLY A 78 -26.36 5.96 -13.39
CA GLY A 78 -26.26 4.65 -12.77
C GLY A 78 -25.10 3.80 -13.30
N PRO A 79 -24.89 2.61 -12.73
CA PRO A 79 -23.84 1.69 -13.17
C PRO A 79 -23.89 1.32 -14.67
N PRO A 80 -25.07 1.10 -15.30
CA PRO A 80 -25.14 0.78 -16.73
C PRO A 80 -24.65 1.92 -17.63
N GLU A 81 -25.03 3.16 -17.32
CA GLU A 81 -24.63 4.33 -18.10
C GLU A 81 -23.14 4.61 -17.96
N ARG A 82 -22.61 4.51 -16.74
CA ARG A 82 -21.17 4.64 -16.46
C ARG A 82 -20.38 3.57 -17.22
N ARG A 83 -20.87 2.34 -17.30
CA ARG A 83 -20.24 1.27 -18.08
C ARG A 83 -20.18 1.61 -19.57
N LEU A 84 -21.26 2.15 -20.14
CA LEU A 84 -21.27 2.59 -21.55
C LEU A 84 -20.27 3.72 -21.78
N LEU A 85 -20.30 4.77 -20.93
CA LEU A 85 -19.42 5.93 -21.04
C LEU A 85 -17.94 5.53 -20.89
N GLY A 86 -17.63 4.67 -19.93
CA GLY A 86 -16.28 4.11 -19.78
C GLY A 86 -15.84 3.26 -20.97
N GLY A 87 -16.76 2.51 -21.59
CA GLY A 87 -16.50 1.80 -22.85
C GLY A 87 -16.13 2.73 -23.99
N PHE A 88 -16.85 3.85 -24.14
CA PHE A 88 -16.53 4.86 -25.15
C PHE A 88 -15.23 5.61 -24.86
N SER A 89 -14.90 5.81 -23.59
CA SER A 89 -13.61 6.37 -23.19
C SER A 89 -12.44 5.46 -23.59
N ARG A 90 -12.56 4.14 -23.34
CA ARG A 90 -11.58 3.15 -23.79
C ARG A 90 -11.50 3.03 -25.30
N LEU A 91 -12.64 3.03 -26.00
CA LEU A 91 -12.68 3.06 -27.46
C LEU A 91 -11.94 4.30 -28.00
N LEU A 92 -12.14 5.48 -27.42
CA LEU A 92 -11.45 6.70 -27.84
C LEU A 92 -9.94 6.62 -27.60
N ALA A 93 -9.52 6.05 -26.46
CA ALA A 93 -8.11 5.78 -26.20
C ALA A 93 -7.52 4.78 -27.21
N ALA A 94 -8.21 3.68 -27.51
CA ALA A 94 -7.76 2.68 -28.48
C ALA A 94 -7.52 3.29 -29.86
N ALA A 95 -8.39 4.22 -30.30
CA ALA A 95 -8.23 4.95 -31.56
C ALA A 95 -6.89 5.68 -31.69
N THR A 96 -6.27 6.10 -30.58
CA THR A 96 -4.97 6.78 -30.58
C THR A 96 -3.79 5.87 -30.95
N THR A 97 -4.01 4.56 -30.94
CA THR A 97 -2.98 3.55 -31.23
C THR A 97 -3.05 3.01 -32.67
N ALA A 98 -4.03 3.46 -33.48
CA ALA A 98 -4.22 3.02 -34.85
C ALA A 98 -3.02 3.37 -35.76
N SER A 99 -2.68 2.48 -36.70
CA SER A 99 -1.51 2.66 -37.58
C SER A 99 -1.72 2.08 -39.00
N PRO A 100 -1.87 2.92 -40.03
CA PRO A 100 -2.11 4.36 -39.96
C PRO A 100 -3.54 4.66 -39.47
N PRO A 101 -3.76 5.77 -38.73
CA PRO A 101 -5.11 6.15 -38.31
C PRO A 101 -5.97 6.60 -39.50
N ASP A 102 -7.31 6.55 -39.35
CA ASP A 102 -8.22 7.25 -40.27
C ASP A 102 -7.78 8.72 -40.41
N PRO A 103 -7.62 9.27 -41.63
CA PRO A 103 -7.07 10.61 -41.84
C PRO A 103 -7.81 11.76 -41.12
N ARG A 104 -9.06 11.55 -40.71
CA ARG A 104 -9.87 12.56 -40.01
C ARG A 104 -9.67 12.52 -38.50
N PHE A 105 -9.29 11.38 -37.94
CA PHE A 105 -9.18 11.20 -36.49
C PHE A 105 -8.13 12.10 -35.82
N PRO A 106 -6.93 12.34 -36.40
CA PRO A 106 -5.96 13.26 -35.82
C PRO A 106 -6.51 14.68 -35.58
N SER A 107 -7.39 15.17 -36.45
CA SER A 107 -8.05 16.47 -36.27
C SER A 107 -8.95 16.47 -35.04
N VAL A 108 -9.68 15.38 -34.81
CA VAL A 108 -10.53 15.22 -33.62
C VAL A 108 -9.69 15.32 -32.36
N MET A 109 -8.61 14.55 -32.24
CA MET A 109 -7.74 14.58 -31.07
C MET A 109 -7.10 15.97 -30.87
N SER A 110 -6.66 16.63 -31.94
CA SER A 110 -6.10 17.98 -31.86
C SER A 110 -7.12 19.03 -31.42
N ASP A 111 -8.38 18.94 -31.87
CA ASP A 111 -9.44 19.86 -31.46
C ASP A 111 -9.83 19.64 -29.99
N LEU A 112 -9.94 18.38 -29.55
CA LEU A 112 -10.17 18.03 -28.14
C LEU A 112 -9.02 18.54 -27.25
N GLU A 113 -7.77 18.39 -27.71
CA GLU A 113 -6.59 18.92 -27.01
C GLU A 113 -6.58 20.46 -26.96
N ARG A 114 -7.10 21.15 -27.99
CA ARG A 114 -7.08 22.62 -28.10
C ARG A 114 -8.20 23.32 -27.34
N GLY A 115 -9.29 22.63 -26.99
CA GLY A 115 -10.28 23.12 -26.01
C GLY A 115 -10.86 24.52 -26.32
N GLY A 116 -11.35 24.75 -27.54
CA GLY A 116 -11.92 26.03 -27.99
C GLY A 116 -13.36 26.30 -27.52
N GLU A 117 -13.95 27.42 -27.97
CA GLU A 117 -15.38 27.73 -27.77
C GLU A 117 -16.24 26.54 -28.23
N GLY A 118 -17.00 25.95 -27.29
CA GLY A 118 -17.87 24.80 -27.55
C GLY A 118 -17.33 23.44 -27.07
N VAL A 119 -16.11 23.36 -26.52
CA VAL A 119 -15.65 22.14 -25.83
C VAL A 119 -16.25 22.08 -24.42
N ASP A 120 -17.32 21.30 -24.29
CA ASP A 120 -17.93 21.00 -23.00
C ASP A 120 -16.99 20.13 -22.15
N SER A 121 -16.50 20.69 -21.04
CA SER A 121 -15.60 19.99 -20.11
C SER A 121 -16.28 18.78 -19.47
N GLU A 122 -17.61 18.83 -19.29
CA GLU A 122 -18.36 17.70 -18.75
C GLU A 122 -18.32 16.50 -19.70
N SER A 123 -18.64 16.72 -20.97
CA SER A 123 -18.58 15.67 -21.99
C SER A 123 -17.16 15.15 -22.20
N LEU A 124 -16.16 16.05 -22.30
CA LEU A 124 -14.78 15.63 -22.46
C LEU A 124 -14.32 14.76 -21.27
N SER A 125 -14.68 15.12 -20.04
CA SER A 125 -14.29 14.35 -18.84
C SER A 125 -14.80 12.91 -18.88
N TRP A 126 -16.00 12.65 -19.41
CA TRP A 126 -16.50 11.29 -19.62
C TRP A 126 -15.63 10.51 -20.61
N LEU A 127 -15.28 11.15 -21.73
CA LEU A 127 -14.52 10.52 -22.81
C LEU A 127 -13.07 10.20 -22.41
N VAL A 128 -12.50 10.88 -21.43
CA VAL A 128 -11.11 10.62 -21.00
C VAL A 128 -10.98 9.77 -19.74
N SER A 129 -12.07 9.57 -18.99
CA SER A 129 -12.03 9.02 -17.62
C SER A 129 -11.44 7.62 -17.44
N GLU A 130 -11.54 6.74 -18.44
CA GLU A 130 -11.24 5.29 -18.31
C GLU A 130 -10.24 4.75 -19.35
N GLY A 131 -9.86 5.58 -20.32
CA GLY A 131 -8.98 5.19 -21.42
C GLY A 131 -7.49 5.45 -21.15
N ALA A 132 -6.61 4.64 -21.74
CA ALA A 132 -5.17 4.88 -21.73
C ALA A 132 -4.75 5.78 -22.91
N PHE A 133 -4.61 7.08 -22.65
CA PHE A 133 -4.28 8.06 -23.68
C PHE A 133 -2.77 8.31 -23.78
N PRO A 134 -2.27 8.88 -24.91
CA PRO A 134 -0.88 9.32 -25.00
C PRO A 134 -0.57 10.35 -23.90
N THR A 135 0.49 10.12 -23.13
CA THR A 135 0.87 10.93 -21.94
C THR A 135 0.90 12.43 -22.20
N GLN A 136 1.49 12.86 -23.32
CA GLN A 136 1.60 14.28 -23.67
C GLN A 136 0.22 14.91 -23.91
N TRP A 137 -0.66 14.19 -24.61
CA TRP A 137 -2.02 14.63 -24.90
C TRP A 137 -2.86 14.71 -23.62
N LEU A 138 -2.81 13.67 -22.78
CA LEU A 138 -3.54 13.66 -21.51
C LEU A 138 -3.06 14.77 -20.57
N THR A 139 -1.75 15.03 -20.52
CA THR A 139 -1.17 16.14 -19.76
C THR A 139 -1.74 17.49 -20.21
N ALA A 140 -1.82 17.74 -21.53
CA ALA A 140 -2.35 18.98 -22.08
C ALA A 140 -3.84 19.17 -21.77
N VAL A 141 -4.65 18.11 -21.95
CA VAL A 141 -6.09 18.12 -21.63
C VAL A 141 -6.31 18.34 -20.13
N ALA A 142 -5.64 17.57 -19.28
CA ALA A 142 -5.85 17.64 -17.84
C ALA A 142 -5.46 19.01 -17.26
N ARG A 143 -4.33 19.60 -17.68
CA ARG A 143 -3.91 20.94 -17.25
C ARG A 143 -4.97 22.00 -17.55
N ARG A 144 -5.61 21.93 -18.73
CA ARG A 144 -6.65 22.90 -19.08
C ARG A 144 -7.91 22.71 -18.26
N HIS A 145 -8.38 21.47 -18.12
CA HIS A 145 -9.74 21.22 -17.64
C HIS A 145 -9.85 21.02 -16.11
N LEU A 146 -8.76 20.65 -15.42
CA LEU A 146 -8.76 20.59 -13.95
C LEU A 146 -8.97 21.97 -13.31
N GLN A 147 -8.34 23.02 -13.85
CA GLN A 147 -8.43 24.37 -13.30
C GLN A 147 -9.70 25.12 -13.73
N ALA A 148 -10.25 24.80 -14.90
CA ALA A 148 -11.32 25.59 -15.53
C ALA A 148 -12.75 25.15 -15.14
N SER A 149 -12.94 23.90 -14.70
CA SER A 149 -14.29 23.33 -14.62
C SER A 149 -15.12 23.82 -13.43
N GLY A 150 -14.49 24.12 -12.28
CA GLY A 150 -15.17 24.48 -11.02
C GLY A 150 -16.15 23.42 -10.48
N ARG A 151 -16.32 22.30 -11.19
CA ARG A 151 -17.29 21.23 -10.95
C ARG A 151 -16.56 19.98 -10.49
N VAL A 152 -16.85 19.54 -9.27
CA VAL A 152 -16.15 18.42 -8.62
C VAL A 152 -16.27 17.11 -9.39
N ASP A 153 -17.39 16.85 -10.06
CA ASP A 153 -17.61 15.62 -10.83
C ASP A 153 -16.78 15.56 -12.12
N VAL A 154 -16.53 16.72 -12.74
CA VAL A 154 -15.65 16.86 -13.90
C VAL A 154 -14.19 16.68 -13.48
N VAL A 155 -13.80 17.31 -12.36
CA VAL A 155 -12.46 17.15 -11.76
C VAL A 155 -12.19 15.68 -11.44
N GLY A 156 -13.11 15.00 -10.75
CA GLY A 156 -12.98 13.59 -10.37
C GLY A 156 -12.75 12.68 -11.58
N ARG A 157 -13.46 12.89 -12.70
CA ARG A 157 -13.27 12.10 -13.93
C ARG A 157 -11.92 12.34 -14.60
N ILE A 158 -11.42 13.58 -14.60
CA ILE A 158 -10.07 13.87 -15.12
C ILE A 158 -9.00 13.26 -14.21
N LEU A 159 -9.19 13.30 -12.89
CA LEU A 159 -8.30 12.62 -11.94
C LEU A 159 -8.30 11.10 -12.14
N SER A 160 -9.47 10.51 -12.44
CA SER A 160 -9.56 9.10 -12.82
C SER A 160 -8.72 8.80 -14.07
N ALA A 161 -8.80 9.65 -15.09
CA ALA A 161 -7.96 9.53 -16.28
C ALA A 161 -6.46 9.58 -15.94
N LEU A 162 -6.04 10.54 -15.10
CA LEU A 162 -4.65 10.67 -14.66
C LEU A 162 -4.17 9.48 -13.84
N SER A 163 -5.04 8.82 -13.08
CA SER A 163 -4.66 7.63 -12.32
C SER A 163 -4.19 6.45 -13.19
N HIS A 164 -4.51 6.47 -14.48
CA HIS A 164 -4.04 5.47 -15.46
C HIS A 164 -2.70 5.83 -16.13
N ASP A 165 -2.16 7.03 -15.90
CA ASP A 165 -0.87 7.49 -16.45
C ASP A 165 -0.10 8.29 -15.39
N ALA A 166 0.82 7.61 -14.70
CA ALA A 166 1.60 8.21 -13.62
C ALA A 166 2.45 9.39 -14.08
N THR A 167 2.96 9.37 -15.32
CA THR A 167 3.80 10.45 -15.85
C THR A 167 2.96 11.70 -16.11
N ALA A 168 1.77 11.54 -16.69
CA ALA A 168 0.82 12.63 -16.85
C ALA A 168 0.35 13.15 -15.48
N ALA A 169 0.04 12.26 -14.53
CA ALA A 169 -0.36 12.63 -13.18
C ALA A 169 0.70 13.49 -12.49
N ARG A 170 1.97 13.06 -12.47
CA ARG A 170 3.10 13.85 -11.93
C ARG A 170 3.23 15.21 -12.61
N ALA A 171 3.04 15.28 -13.92
CA ALA A 171 3.17 16.51 -14.69
C ALA A 171 2.02 17.53 -14.46
N VAL A 172 0.88 17.07 -13.93
CA VAL A 172 -0.35 17.86 -13.81
C VAL A 172 -0.65 18.22 -12.35
N LEU A 173 -0.40 17.30 -11.40
CA LEU A 173 -0.76 17.46 -9.99
C LEU A 173 0.26 18.34 -9.23
N SER A 174 0.26 19.64 -9.50
CA SER A 174 1.18 20.58 -8.83
C SER A 174 0.59 21.28 -7.58
N ASP A 175 -0.74 21.48 -7.55
CA ASP A 175 -1.45 22.12 -6.44
C ASP A 175 -2.27 21.09 -5.66
N LEU A 176 -1.57 20.30 -4.83
CA LEU A 176 -2.18 19.18 -4.11
C LEU A 176 -3.23 19.65 -3.10
N ALA A 177 -2.96 20.73 -2.36
CA ALA A 177 -3.87 21.26 -1.36
C ALA A 177 -5.14 21.86 -1.99
N GLY A 178 -5.01 22.63 -3.07
CA GLY A 178 -6.16 23.16 -3.80
C GLY A 178 -7.05 22.07 -4.39
N LEU A 179 -6.43 21.03 -4.98
CA LEU A 179 -7.17 19.87 -5.51
C LEU A 179 -7.83 19.06 -4.40
N SER A 180 -7.15 18.79 -3.30
CA SER A 180 -7.73 18.13 -2.12
C SER A 180 -8.97 18.86 -1.61
N ALA A 181 -8.85 20.18 -1.41
CA ALA A 181 -9.97 21.00 -0.97
C ALA A 181 -11.15 20.92 -1.95
N ALA A 182 -10.87 20.96 -3.26
CA ALA A 182 -11.89 20.89 -4.31
C ALA A 182 -12.65 19.54 -4.35
N VAL A 183 -12.00 18.43 -3.99
CA VAL A 183 -12.61 17.09 -4.02
C VAL A 183 -13.11 16.57 -2.67
N SER A 184 -12.75 17.23 -1.56
CA SER A 184 -13.05 16.79 -0.19
C SER A 184 -14.51 16.41 0.04
N GLY A 185 -15.45 17.18 -0.53
CA GLY A 185 -16.90 16.98 -0.38
C GLY A 185 -17.53 15.90 -1.28
N ASP A 186 -16.80 15.29 -2.22
CA ASP A 186 -17.32 14.24 -3.09
C ASP A 186 -16.44 12.98 -3.03
N LEU A 187 -17.01 11.86 -2.55
CA LEU A 187 -16.28 10.62 -2.31
C LEU A 187 -15.66 10.03 -3.59
N GLU A 188 -16.34 10.14 -4.73
CA GLU A 188 -15.86 9.57 -5.99
C GLU A 188 -14.70 10.40 -6.55
N ALA A 189 -14.81 11.73 -6.49
CA ALA A 189 -13.70 12.62 -6.85
C ALA A 189 -12.51 12.49 -5.88
N GLY A 190 -12.77 12.34 -4.58
CA GLY A 190 -11.75 12.06 -3.57
C GLY A 190 -11.02 10.74 -3.82
N GLU A 191 -11.75 9.66 -4.09
CA GLU A 191 -11.15 8.36 -4.45
C GLU A 191 -10.29 8.46 -5.71
N ALA A 192 -10.78 9.14 -6.75
CA ALA A 192 -10.02 9.37 -7.99
C ALA A 192 -8.76 10.21 -7.75
N PHE A 193 -8.84 11.21 -6.86
CA PHE A 193 -7.67 11.99 -6.45
C PHE A 193 -6.64 11.11 -5.73
N GLY A 194 -7.08 10.30 -4.76
CA GLY A 194 -6.22 9.34 -4.06
C GLY A 194 -5.51 8.38 -5.02
N ARG A 195 -6.24 7.79 -5.98
CA ARG A 195 -5.64 6.93 -7.02
C ARG A 195 -4.62 7.69 -7.87
N ALA A 196 -4.92 8.94 -8.26
CA ALA A 196 -4.00 9.76 -9.04
C ALA A 196 -2.71 10.09 -8.25
N LEU A 197 -2.81 10.35 -6.94
CA LEU A 197 -1.64 10.53 -6.07
C LEU A 197 -0.80 9.25 -5.97
N ALA A 198 -1.43 8.09 -5.78
CA ALA A 198 -0.75 6.79 -5.72
C ALA A 198 -0.04 6.46 -7.05
N ALA A 199 -0.72 6.67 -8.19
CA ALA A 199 -0.15 6.51 -9.51
C ALA A 199 1.06 7.45 -9.71
N ALA A 200 0.89 8.75 -9.46
CA ALA A 200 1.97 9.73 -9.57
C ALA A 200 3.17 9.41 -8.65
N SER A 201 2.92 8.86 -7.47
CA SER A 201 3.95 8.38 -6.53
C SER A 201 4.62 7.08 -6.97
N GLY A 202 4.20 6.47 -8.10
CA GLY A 202 4.82 5.27 -8.65
C GLY A 202 4.48 3.97 -7.90
N VAL A 203 3.39 3.93 -7.13
CA VAL A 203 2.95 2.72 -6.38
C VAL A 203 2.82 1.50 -7.31
N HIS A 204 2.47 1.73 -8.58
CA HIS A 204 2.22 0.68 -9.58
C HIS A 204 3.28 0.61 -10.70
N GLU A 205 4.38 1.39 -10.62
CA GLU A 205 5.40 1.48 -11.67
C GLU A 205 6.80 1.07 -11.18
N GLY A 206 7.66 0.60 -12.12
CA GLY A 206 9.03 0.19 -11.83
C GLY A 206 10.14 0.92 -12.61
N LYS A 207 9.84 1.99 -13.36
CA LYS A 207 10.78 2.53 -14.38
C LYS A 207 11.27 3.99 -14.19
N ASP A 208 10.49 4.89 -13.59
CA ASP A 208 10.93 6.28 -13.27
C ASP A 208 10.91 6.51 -11.76
N ARG A 209 11.92 5.95 -11.07
CA ARG A 209 11.92 5.90 -9.60
C ARG A 209 12.26 7.25 -8.97
N GLU A 210 13.04 8.11 -9.61
CA GLU A 210 13.43 9.40 -9.04
C GLU A 210 12.28 10.41 -9.09
N GLY A 211 11.63 10.57 -10.24
CA GLY A 211 10.45 11.45 -10.37
C GLY A 211 9.29 10.98 -9.49
N ALA A 212 9.05 9.67 -9.45
CA ALA A 212 8.05 9.08 -8.55
C ALA A 212 8.38 9.30 -7.07
N ALA A 213 9.64 9.09 -6.65
CA ALA A 213 10.06 9.28 -5.27
C ALA A 213 9.98 10.75 -4.83
N ALA A 214 10.32 11.70 -5.73
CA ALA A 214 10.19 13.12 -5.43
C ALA A 214 8.73 13.52 -5.21
N PHE A 215 7.83 12.99 -6.04
CA PHE A 215 6.40 13.21 -5.87
C PHE A 215 5.86 12.55 -4.60
N ALA A 216 6.25 11.29 -4.32
CA ALA A 216 5.87 10.58 -3.12
C ALA A 216 6.33 11.31 -1.85
N PHE A 217 7.56 11.81 -1.83
CA PHE A 217 8.09 12.63 -0.75
C PHE A 217 7.22 13.87 -0.50
N GLN A 218 6.79 14.56 -1.56
CA GLN A 218 5.87 15.69 -1.46
C GLN A 218 4.51 15.27 -0.88
N VAL A 219 3.93 14.17 -1.36
CA VAL A 219 2.64 13.66 -0.85
C VAL A 219 2.75 13.24 0.61
N ILE A 220 3.84 12.58 1.02
CA ILE A 220 4.04 12.15 2.40
C ILE A 220 4.16 13.35 3.34
N THR A 221 4.96 14.35 2.97
CA THR A 221 5.22 15.53 3.81
C THR A 221 4.02 16.49 3.88
N GLN A 222 3.17 16.54 2.86
CA GLN A 222 1.94 17.35 2.85
C GLN A 222 0.71 16.55 3.31
N GLY A 223 0.82 15.23 3.38
CA GLY A 223 -0.32 14.31 3.43
C GLY A 223 -1.37 14.56 4.52
N PRO A 224 -1.00 14.97 5.75
CA PRO A 224 -1.97 15.33 6.79
C PRO A 224 -2.98 16.40 6.35
N GLU A 225 -2.58 17.31 5.46
CA GLU A 225 -3.43 18.38 4.93
C GLU A 225 -4.22 17.95 3.69
N LEU A 226 -3.88 16.81 3.09
CA LEU A 226 -4.44 16.36 1.82
C LEU A 226 -5.61 15.39 1.98
N VAL A 227 -5.76 14.69 3.10
CA VAL A 227 -6.88 13.75 3.28
C VAL A 227 -8.17 14.51 3.59
N GLY A 228 -9.00 14.69 2.56
CA GLY A 228 -10.28 15.38 2.65
C GLY A 228 -11.48 14.49 2.97
N ASN A 229 -11.38 13.18 2.72
CA ASN A 229 -12.42 12.19 3.01
C ASN A 229 -11.86 10.76 3.10
N ASP A 230 -12.69 9.82 3.57
CA ASP A 230 -12.28 8.44 3.85
C ASP A 230 -11.88 7.66 2.60
N ALA A 231 -12.44 7.98 1.43
CA ALA A 231 -12.14 7.29 0.18
C ALA A 231 -10.68 7.46 -0.26
N MET A 232 -9.99 8.49 0.23
CA MET A 232 -8.58 8.74 -0.06
C MET A 232 -7.62 7.89 0.78
N ARG A 233 -8.01 7.51 2.01
CA ARG A 233 -7.10 6.98 3.04
C ARG A 233 -6.35 5.73 2.59
N LYS A 234 -7.05 4.79 1.94
CA LYS A 234 -6.45 3.57 1.40
C LYS A 234 -5.27 3.87 0.45
N HIS A 235 -5.39 4.91 -0.38
CA HIS A 235 -4.34 5.25 -1.35
C HIS A 235 -3.12 5.89 -0.69
N PHE A 236 -3.29 6.54 0.47
CA PHE A 236 -2.17 7.03 1.27
C PHE A 236 -1.40 5.87 1.90
N ALA A 237 -2.10 4.83 2.35
CA ALA A 237 -1.48 3.59 2.80
C ALA A 237 -0.75 2.84 1.67
N GLU A 238 -1.28 2.87 0.44
CA GLU A 238 -0.61 2.31 -0.74
C GLU A 238 0.72 3.01 -1.02
N ILE A 239 0.75 4.35 -0.92
CA ILE A 239 1.99 5.15 -1.01
C ILE A 239 2.94 4.77 0.13
N ALA A 240 2.47 4.76 1.38
CA ALA A 240 3.30 4.37 2.51
C ALA A 240 3.92 2.98 2.34
N GLY A 241 3.13 2.01 1.87
CA GLY A 241 3.58 0.64 1.63
C GLY A 241 4.62 0.53 0.51
N ALA A 242 4.46 1.29 -0.58
CA ALA A 242 5.44 1.33 -1.67
C ALA A 242 6.79 1.93 -1.23
N TYR A 243 6.75 2.86 -0.26
CA TYR A 243 7.92 3.53 0.31
C TYR A 243 8.24 3.06 1.74
N ALA A 244 7.87 1.83 2.10
CA ALA A 244 8.12 1.23 3.41
C ALA A 244 9.62 1.29 3.80
N MET A 245 10.51 1.22 2.82
CA MET A 245 11.96 1.32 3.03
C MET A 245 12.34 2.70 3.59
N GLU A 246 11.76 3.77 3.07
CA GLU A 246 12.02 5.14 3.49
C GLU A 246 11.50 5.40 4.91
N PHE A 247 10.36 4.78 5.29
CA PHE A 247 9.89 4.77 6.69
C PHE A 247 10.89 4.03 7.59
N ALA A 248 11.34 2.84 7.20
CA ALA A 248 12.29 2.05 8.00
C ALA A 248 13.66 2.73 8.16
N ALA A 249 14.21 3.28 7.07
CA ALA A 249 15.48 3.99 7.07
C ALA A 249 15.46 5.24 7.97
N SER A 250 14.30 5.88 8.10
CA SER A 250 14.13 7.15 8.82
C SER A 250 13.71 6.99 10.29
N ALA A 251 13.35 5.78 10.73
CA ALA A 251 12.68 5.57 12.02
C ALA A 251 13.60 5.59 13.26
N GLN A 252 14.75 6.28 13.28
CA GLN A 252 15.72 6.13 14.38
C GLN A 252 15.64 7.21 15.46
N VAL A 253 14.90 6.99 16.53
CA VAL A 253 14.77 7.98 17.63
C VAL A 253 16.10 8.47 18.20
N LEU A 254 17.07 7.56 18.34
CA LEU A 254 18.36 7.86 18.96
C LEU A 254 19.39 8.42 17.97
N ASP A 255 19.06 8.46 16.67
CA ASP A 255 19.90 9.11 15.68
C ASP A 255 19.69 10.63 15.76
N PRO A 256 20.76 11.43 15.95
CA PRO A 256 20.67 12.89 15.83
C PRO A 256 19.99 13.37 14.56
N ASP A 257 20.12 12.61 13.47
CA ASP A 257 19.54 12.94 12.16
C ASP A 257 18.03 12.74 12.08
N SER A 258 17.43 11.98 13.00
CA SER A 258 15.97 11.76 13.05
C SER A 258 15.16 13.00 13.43
N GLN A 259 15.83 13.96 14.07
CA GLN A 259 15.28 15.27 14.43
C GLN A 259 15.41 16.29 13.30
N LEU A 260 16.18 15.96 12.26
CA LEU A 260 16.34 16.85 11.13
C LEU A 260 15.08 16.82 10.25
N PRO A 261 14.79 17.92 9.54
CA PRO A 261 13.67 17.95 8.61
C PRO A 261 13.75 16.86 7.56
N SER A 262 12.57 16.42 7.10
CA SER A 262 12.43 15.59 5.91
C SER A 262 13.19 16.20 4.74
N ARG A 263 13.92 15.39 3.98
CA ARG A 263 14.72 15.83 2.85
C ARG A 263 14.66 14.82 1.71
N PHE A 264 14.38 15.31 0.51
CA PHE A 264 14.56 14.52 -0.70
C PHE A 264 16.04 14.32 -1.04
N GLY A 265 16.38 13.16 -1.59
CA GLY A 265 17.72 12.78 -2.00
C GLY A 265 18.29 11.65 -1.15
N HIS A 266 19.18 10.89 -1.76
CA HIS A 266 19.81 9.73 -1.14
C HIS A 266 20.54 10.10 0.17
N PHE A 267 20.50 9.17 1.11
CA PHE A 267 21.27 9.21 2.34
C PHE A 267 21.72 7.79 2.71
N ASP A 268 22.81 7.70 3.46
CA ASP A 268 23.29 6.45 4.02
C ASP A 268 22.56 6.21 5.34
N ASP A 269 21.83 5.10 5.44
CA ASP A 269 21.07 4.69 6.63
C ASP A 269 21.75 3.55 7.40
N GLU A 270 22.95 3.13 6.93
CA GLU A 270 23.74 1.99 7.41
C GLU A 270 22.98 0.64 7.40
N LEU A 271 21.75 0.61 6.88
CA LEU A 271 20.90 -0.57 6.90
C LEU A 271 21.22 -1.45 5.69
N VAL A 272 21.47 -2.72 5.94
CA VAL A 272 21.85 -3.65 4.88
C VAL A 272 20.67 -3.88 3.93
N GLY A 273 20.92 -3.72 2.63
CA GLY A 273 19.94 -4.04 1.59
C GLY A 273 18.92 -2.94 1.30
N THR A 274 19.15 -1.73 1.82
CA THR A 274 18.37 -0.53 1.51
C THR A 274 19.15 0.45 0.66
N THR A 275 18.40 1.26 -0.07
CA THR A 275 18.89 2.39 -0.87
C THR A 275 17.79 3.45 -0.85
N PRO A 276 17.53 4.10 0.29
CA PRO A 276 16.42 5.03 0.41
C PRO A 276 16.62 6.25 -0.51
N MET A 277 15.53 6.72 -1.09
CA MET A 277 15.55 7.86 -2.03
C MET A 277 15.35 9.22 -1.36
N PHE A 278 14.82 9.21 -0.14
CA PHE A 278 14.59 10.39 0.67
C PHE A 278 14.51 10.00 2.15
N ARG A 279 14.82 10.96 3.01
CA ARG A 279 14.69 10.82 4.47
C ARG A 279 13.44 11.53 4.94
N LEU A 280 12.68 10.87 5.81
CA LEU A 280 11.55 11.46 6.52
C LEU A 280 11.97 11.85 7.94
N SER A 281 11.39 12.91 8.50
CA SER A 281 11.45 13.14 9.93
C SER A 281 10.51 12.16 10.64
N LEU A 282 10.76 11.87 11.93
CA LEU A 282 9.84 11.08 12.73
C LEU A 282 8.44 11.72 12.79
N THR A 283 8.39 13.04 12.91
CA THR A 283 7.13 13.82 12.94
C THR A 283 6.34 13.68 11.64
N ASP A 284 6.98 13.83 10.48
CA ASP A 284 6.27 13.71 9.18
C ASP A 284 5.83 12.27 8.93
N SER A 285 6.67 11.29 9.29
CA SER A 285 6.30 9.87 9.21
C SER A 285 5.08 9.58 10.07
N TYR A 286 5.10 9.98 11.34
CA TYR A 286 4.03 9.78 12.30
C TYR A 286 2.71 10.43 11.84
N ARG A 287 2.75 11.71 11.44
CA ARG A 287 1.57 12.44 10.95
C ARG A 287 1.01 11.83 9.67
N PHE A 288 1.87 11.37 8.76
CA PHE A 288 1.40 10.71 7.55
C PHE A 288 0.70 9.38 7.86
N LEU A 289 1.23 8.56 8.78
CA LEU A 289 0.57 7.32 9.19
C LEU A 289 -0.82 7.56 9.79
N GLN A 290 -1.00 8.65 10.55
CA GLN A 290 -2.32 9.02 11.10
C GLN A 290 -3.39 9.23 10.01
N THR A 291 -3.00 9.52 8.77
CA THR A 291 -3.95 9.76 7.68
C THR A 291 -4.74 8.51 7.26
N PHE A 292 -4.27 7.31 7.60
CA PHE A 292 -4.93 6.04 7.25
C PHE A 292 -4.93 5.01 8.39
N ALA A 293 -4.55 5.43 9.61
CA ALA A 293 -4.49 4.57 10.79
C ALA A 293 -5.85 4.38 11.50
N ASP A 294 -6.96 4.81 10.91
CA ASP A 294 -8.31 4.76 11.49
C ASP A 294 -8.95 3.37 11.44
N THR A 295 -8.64 2.55 10.43
CA THR A 295 -9.15 1.17 10.33
C THR A 295 -8.10 0.21 9.80
N ASP A 296 -8.25 -1.08 10.09
CA ASP A 296 -7.33 -2.11 9.57
C ASP A 296 -7.41 -2.25 8.05
N ALA A 297 -8.59 -2.02 7.48
CA ALA A 297 -8.80 -2.02 6.03
C ALA A 297 -8.00 -0.90 5.34
N HIS A 298 -7.94 0.30 5.95
CA HIS A 298 -7.11 1.39 5.44
C HIS A 298 -5.62 1.12 5.64
N MET A 299 -5.21 0.47 6.73
CA MET A 299 -3.81 0.11 7.00
C MET A 299 -3.29 -1.06 6.15
N GLU A 300 -4.15 -1.90 5.58
CA GLU A 300 -3.75 -3.13 4.89
C GLU A 300 -2.64 -2.94 3.83
N PRO A 301 -2.72 -1.93 2.93
CA PRO A 301 -1.69 -1.72 1.91
C PRO A 301 -0.31 -1.41 2.50
N PHE A 302 -0.26 -0.60 3.57
CA PHE A 302 0.98 -0.31 4.29
C PHE A 302 1.54 -1.58 4.95
N ASN A 303 0.70 -2.35 5.64
CA ASN A 303 1.09 -3.61 6.28
C ASN A 303 1.65 -4.62 5.26
N LYS A 304 1.10 -4.68 4.04
CA LYS A 304 1.63 -5.50 2.93
C LYS A 304 3.03 -5.05 2.50
N GLY A 305 3.24 -3.73 2.37
CA GLY A 305 4.54 -3.16 2.04
C GLY A 305 5.60 -3.45 3.11
N MET A 306 5.23 -3.26 4.38
CA MET A 306 6.10 -3.58 5.53
C MET A 306 6.43 -5.06 5.60
N ALA A 307 5.47 -5.96 5.39
CA ALA A 307 5.73 -7.38 5.37
C ALA A 307 6.76 -7.76 4.30
N ALA A 308 6.59 -7.27 3.07
CA ALA A 308 7.54 -7.51 1.98
C ALA A 308 8.93 -6.93 2.29
N LEU A 309 8.99 -5.76 2.93
CA LEU A 309 10.24 -5.17 3.40
C LEU A 309 10.90 -6.04 4.48
N THR A 310 10.15 -6.53 5.46
CA THR A 310 10.67 -7.37 6.54
C THR A 310 11.36 -8.62 5.99
N GLN A 311 10.76 -9.32 5.03
CA GLN A 311 11.40 -10.51 4.44
C GLN A 311 12.72 -10.15 3.75
N ARG A 312 12.72 -9.03 2.99
CA ARG A 312 13.92 -8.54 2.29
C ARG A 312 15.04 -8.14 3.24
N LEU A 313 14.72 -7.34 4.27
CA LEU A 313 15.70 -6.90 5.26
C LEU A 313 16.24 -8.08 6.07
N PHE A 314 15.38 -9.04 6.42
CA PHE A 314 15.80 -10.25 7.11
C PHE A 314 16.77 -11.07 6.27
N GLU A 315 16.44 -11.35 5.00
CA GLU A 315 17.33 -12.08 4.10
C GLU A 315 18.66 -11.33 3.92
N ALA A 316 18.62 -10.02 3.73
CA ALA A 316 19.80 -9.18 3.57
C ALA A 316 20.68 -9.19 4.82
N GLY A 317 20.08 -9.06 6.01
CA GLY A 317 20.75 -9.14 7.31
C GLY A 317 21.41 -10.51 7.51
N VAL A 318 20.68 -11.61 7.29
CA VAL A 318 21.22 -12.98 7.40
C VAL A 318 22.39 -13.19 6.44
N ARG A 319 22.29 -12.67 5.21
CA ARG A 319 23.36 -12.76 4.22
C ARG A 319 24.61 -12.00 4.66
N ALA A 320 24.46 -10.79 5.20
CA ALA A 320 25.58 -10.02 5.74
C ALA A 320 26.23 -10.73 6.95
N ASP A 321 25.42 -11.24 7.86
CA ASP A 321 25.90 -11.86 9.10
C ASP A 321 26.52 -13.24 8.88
N ARG A 322 26.12 -13.97 7.83
CA ARG A 322 26.75 -15.25 7.45
C ARG A 322 28.26 -15.12 7.25
N HIS A 323 28.72 -14.00 6.70
CA HIS A 323 30.15 -13.75 6.59
C HIS A 323 30.82 -13.63 7.97
N LEU A 324 30.15 -12.99 8.94
CA LEU A 324 30.62 -12.85 10.31
C LEU A 324 30.63 -14.17 11.10
N LEU A 325 29.82 -15.15 10.70
CA LEU A 325 29.88 -16.51 11.23
C LEU A 325 31.17 -17.22 10.80
N ALA A 326 31.59 -17.04 9.55
CA ALA A 326 32.79 -17.66 8.99
C ALA A 326 34.08 -16.92 9.40
N PHE A 327 34.01 -15.59 9.55
CA PHE A 327 35.16 -14.72 9.81
C PHE A 327 34.84 -13.73 10.95
N PRO A 328 35.06 -14.14 12.21
CA PRO A 328 34.87 -13.25 13.37
C PRO A 328 35.76 -12.00 13.28
N PRO A 329 35.25 -10.78 13.53
CA PRO A 329 36.12 -9.64 13.77
C PRO A 329 36.98 -9.87 15.03
N LEU A 330 38.21 -9.35 15.02
CA LEU A 330 39.18 -9.51 16.11
C LEU A 330 38.76 -8.77 17.38
N ASP A 331 37.99 -7.69 17.24
CA ASP A 331 37.45 -6.94 18.37
C ASP A 331 36.15 -7.58 18.87
N ARG A 332 36.12 -7.96 20.15
CA ARG A 332 34.94 -8.54 20.82
C ARG A 332 33.87 -7.49 21.15
N ARG A 333 34.14 -6.20 20.96
CA ARG A 333 33.12 -5.14 20.97
C ARG A 333 32.31 -5.27 19.68
N GLN A 334 31.45 -6.28 19.67
CA GLN A 334 30.64 -6.64 18.51
C GLN A 334 29.68 -5.48 18.23
N SER A 335 29.86 -4.81 17.10
CA SER A 335 28.82 -3.96 16.50
C SER A 335 27.53 -4.75 16.36
N ASP A 336 26.39 -4.07 16.34
CA ASP A 336 25.13 -4.74 16.07
C ASP A 336 25.17 -5.43 14.70
N THR A 337 24.59 -6.61 14.63
CA THR A 337 24.55 -7.44 13.43
C THR A 337 23.53 -6.92 12.43
N GLY A 338 23.62 -7.34 11.16
CA GLY A 338 22.68 -6.94 10.12
C GLY A 338 21.24 -7.33 10.46
N VAL A 339 21.02 -8.50 11.05
CA VAL A 339 19.69 -8.92 11.54
C VAL A 339 19.22 -8.03 12.70
N GLU A 340 20.08 -7.74 13.68
CA GLU A 340 19.70 -6.86 14.81
C GLU A 340 19.32 -5.46 14.35
N LEU A 341 20.12 -4.86 13.44
CA LEU A 341 19.84 -3.55 12.87
C LEU A 341 18.51 -3.56 12.08
N ALA A 342 18.26 -4.60 11.29
CA ALA A 342 16.98 -4.75 10.60
C ALA A 342 15.79 -4.80 11.57
N PHE A 343 15.87 -5.59 12.64
CA PHE A 343 14.78 -5.69 13.61
C PHE A 343 14.61 -4.42 14.46
N ALA A 344 15.69 -3.73 14.80
CA ALA A 344 15.63 -2.42 15.44
C ALA A 344 14.82 -1.42 14.58
N ARG A 345 15.13 -1.35 13.27
CA ARG A 345 14.44 -0.46 12.31
C ARG A 345 12.97 -0.81 12.13
N LEU A 346 12.67 -2.10 11.98
CA LEU A 346 11.29 -2.58 11.88
C LEU A 346 10.51 -2.31 13.18
N GLY A 347 11.14 -2.49 14.34
CA GLY A 347 10.58 -2.16 15.64
C GLY A 347 10.17 -0.70 15.74
N ALA A 348 11.06 0.19 15.32
CA ALA A 348 10.77 1.62 15.31
C ALA A 348 9.59 1.99 14.40
N VAL A 349 9.49 1.41 13.20
CA VAL A 349 8.32 1.62 12.32
C VAL A 349 7.04 1.07 12.95
N ALA A 350 7.11 -0.08 13.62
CA ALA A 350 5.97 -0.59 14.38
C ALA A 350 5.54 0.41 15.48
N GLY A 351 6.49 1.09 16.13
CA GLY A 351 6.22 2.10 17.15
C GLY A 351 5.50 3.32 16.56
N LEU A 352 5.96 3.78 15.39
CA LEU A 352 5.31 4.85 14.63
C LEU A 352 3.86 4.47 14.27
N GLN A 353 3.66 3.26 13.75
CA GLN A 353 2.35 2.72 13.40
C GLN A 353 1.42 2.66 14.60
N PHE A 354 1.88 2.11 15.73
CA PHE A 354 1.08 2.00 16.94
C PHE A 354 0.70 3.35 17.53
N ALA A 355 1.65 4.28 17.59
CA ALA A 355 1.38 5.62 18.05
C ALA A 355 0.31 6.29 17.18
N ALA A 356 0.42 6.16 15.85
CA ALA A 356 -0.57 6.72 14.93
C ALA A 356 -1.96 6.11 15.11
N MET A 357 -2.03 4.78 15.26
CA MET A 357 -3.30 4.08 15.53
C MET A 357 -3.93 4.52 16.86
N LYS A 358 -3.14 4.61 17.94
CA LYS A 358 -3.62 5.08 19.25
C LYS A 358 -4.12 6.52 19.16
N ALA A 359 -3.41 7.39 18.45
CA ALA A 359 -3.80 8.79 18.30
C ALA A 359 -5.11 8.96 17.51
N VAL A 360 -5.39 8.09 16.53
CA VAL A 360 -6.58 8.21 15.67
C VAL A 360 -7.78 7.43 16.22
N ARG A 361 -7.57 6.21 16.74
CA ARG A 361 -8.64 5.32 17.23
C ARG A 361 -8.86 5.42 18.75
N GLY A 362 -7.90 5.98 19.49
CA GLY A 362 -7.88 5.87 20.95
C GLY A 362 -7.41 4.49 21.45
N ILE A 363 -7.18 4.37 22.76
CA ILE A 363 -6.71 3.11 23.38
C ILE A 363 -7.84 2.10 23.59
N ALA A 364 -9.07 2.56 23.83
CA ALA A 364 -10.21 1.70 24.11
C ALA A 364 -10.56 0.82 22.90
N ASP A 365 -10.63 1.43 21.71
CA ASP A 365 -10.94 0.75 20.45
C ASP A 365 -9.86 -0.28 20.09
N LEU A 366 -8.58 0.01 20.37
CA LEU A 366 -7.48 -0.96 20.16
C LEU A 366 -7.47 -2.13 21.14
N LYS A 367 -8.13 -1.98 22.29
CA LYS A 367 -8.32 -3.05 23.29
C LYS A 367 -9.64 -3.79 23.09
N ASP A 368 -10.45 -3.39 22.12
CA ASP A 368 -11.78 -3.94 21.96
C ASP A 368 -11.66 -5.43 21.60
N GLN A 369 -12.29 -6.26 22.44
CA GLN A 369 -12.07 -7.70 22.43
C GLN A 369 -12.45 -8.32 21.08
N GLU A 370 -13.40 -7.73 20.34
CA GLU A 370 -13.77 -8.22 19.01
C GLU A 370 -12.67 -8.07 17.96
N GLU A 371 -11.83 -7.02 17.99
CA GLU A 371 -10.72 -6.88 17.04
C GLU A 371 -9.59 -7.84 17.38
N VAL A 372 -9.27 -7.97 18.67
CA VAL A 372 -8.29 -8.95 19.17
C VAL A 372 -8.78 -10.39 18.93
N GLU A 373 -10.08 -10.66 19.09
CA GLU A 373 -10.69 -11.96 18.80
C GLU A 373 -10.81 -12.23 17.31
N ARG A 374 -11.11 -11.23 16.45
CA ARG A 374 -11.07 -11.42 14.99
C ARG A 374 -9.66 -11.68 14.51
N PHE A 375 -8.68 -10.95 15.02
CA PHE A 375 -7.27 -11.22 14.76
C PHE A 375 -6.89 -12.62 15.27
N GLY A 376 -7.29 -12.96 16.49
CA GLY A 376 -7.15 -14.30 17.08
C GLY A 376 -7.83 -15.40 16.28
N GLN A 377 -9.00 -15.15 15.69
CA GLN A 377 -9.73 -16.10 14.84
C GLN A 377 -9.11 -16.24 13.45
N VAL A 378 -8.53 -15.18 12.89
CA VAL A 378 -7.75 -15.22 11.64
C VAL A 378 -6.44 -15.98 11.87
N LEU A 379 -5.82 -15.80 13.03
CA LEU A 379 -4.69 -16.62 13.47
C LEU A 379 -5.11 -18.08 13.68
N ASP A 380 -6.15 -18.37 14.47
CA ASP A 380 -6.64 -19.73 14.78
C ASP A 380 -7.09 -20.52 13.55
N LYS A 381 -7.67 -19.87 12.53
CA LYS A 381 -8.17 -20.53 11.31
C LYS A 381 -7.12 -20.66 10.20
N GLY A 382 -5.95 -20.05 10.34
CA GLY A 382 -4.88 -20.00 9.32
C GLY A 382 -3.49 -20.40 9.81
N MET A 383 -3.39 -20.97 11.01
CA MET A 383 -2.15 -21.18 11.77
C MET A 383 -1.29 -22.37 11.29
N ASP A 384 -0.91 -22.40 10.02
CA ASP A 384 0.41 -22.95 9.64
C ASP A 384 1.42 -21.80 9.80
N ALA A 385 1.76 -21.50 11.05
CA ALA A 385 2.59 -20.35 11.48
C ALA A 385 4.07 -20.52 11.07
N GLY A 386 4.35 -20.23 9.81
CA GLY A 386 5.70 -20.04 9.30
C GLY A 386 5.66 -19.33 7.95
N MET A 387 5.62 -17.99 7.91
CA MET A 387 5.46 -17.29 6.62
C MET A 387 6.08 -15.89 6.49
N LEU A 388 6.40 -15.16 7.56
CA LEU A 388 7.04 -13.85 7.36
C LEU A 388 8.50 -14.03 6.91
N LEU A 389 9.19 -15.00 7.49
CA LEU A 389 10.64 -15.18 7.33
C LEU A 389 11.01 -16.49 6.61
N LEU A 390 10.03 -17.20 6.03
CA LEU A 390 10.24 -18.46 5.31
C LEU A 390 9.89 -18.32 3.81
N PRO A 391 10.75 -18.80 2.89
CA PRO A 391 10.44 -18.81 1.46
C PRO A 391 9.50 -19.99 1.12
N ALA A 392 8.29 -19.67 0.63
CA ALA A 392 7.42 -20.53 -0.18
C ALA A 392 6.46 -21.56 0.47
N ALA A 393 5.84 -21.29 1.61
CA ALA A 393 4.89 -22.24 2.23
C ALA A 393 3.44 -21.72 2.43
N GLY A 394 2.78 -21.15 1.42
CA GLY A 394 1.29 -21.09 1.35
C GLY A 394 0.44 -20.63 2.56
N GLY A 395 0.97 -19.91 3.56
CA GLY A 395 0.22 -19.36 4.69
C GLY A 395 -0.03 -17.84 4.61
N LEU A 396 -0.51 -17.26 5.74
CA LEU A 396 -1.10 -15.92 5.97
C LEU A 396 -0.90 -14.83 4.87
N PRO A 397 -1.93 -14.00 4.57
CA PRO A 397 -1.71 -12.76 3.82
C PRO A 397 -0.58 -11.95 4.45
N ALA A 398 0.39 -11.49 3.64
CA ALA A 398 1.60 -10.84 4.13
C ALA A 398 1.33 -9.72 5.16
N SER A 399 0.25 -8.95 4.98
CA SER A 399 -0.20 -7.92 5.93
C SER A 399 -0.49 -8.46 7.34
N ALA A 400 -1.12 -9.63 7.47
CA ALA A 400 -1.39 -10.25 8.77
C ALA A 400 -0.10 -10.68 9.49
N ALA A 401 0.92 -11.10 8.73
CA ALA A 401 2.21 -11.48 9.29
C ALA A 401 2.97 -10.26 9.86
N TRP A 402 2.90 -9.10 9.21
CA TRP A 402 3.45 -7.85 9.77
C TRP A 402 2.68 -7.40 11.02
N MET A 403 1.34 -7.48 11.02
CA MET A 403 0.53 -7.17 12.20
C MET A 403 0.89 -8.08 13.38
N PHE A 404 1.07 -9.38 13.13
CA PHE A 404 1.50 -10.32 14.16
C PHE A 404 2.85 -9.94 14.77
N LEU A 405 3.84 -9.60 13.93
CA LEU A 405 5.15 -9.17 14.41
C LEU A 405 5.08 -7.86 15.20
N SER A 406 4.38 -6.85 14.67
CA SER A 406 4.30 -5.53 15.31
C SER A 406 3.55 -5.57 16.64
N TRP A 407 2.44 -6.33 16.71
CA TRP A 407 1.58 -6.37 17.90
C TRP A 407 2.04 -7.38 18.95
N GLY A 408 2.74 -8.45 18.54
CA GLY A 408 3.08 -9.58 19.40
C GLY A 408 4.14 -9.30 20.47
N ILE A 409 4.88 -8.18 20.39
CA ILE A 409 6.05 -7.94 21.24
C ILE A 409 5.86 -6.71 22.14
N LYS A 410 4.98 -6.77 23.13
CA LYS A 410 4.77 -5.67 24.11
C LYS A 410 5.45 -5.89 25.44
N ASP A 411 4.88 -6.67 26.34
CA ASP A 411 5.40 -6.77 27.73
C ASP A 411 6.01 -8.16 28.06
N GLY A 412 5.99 -9.09 27.10
CA GLY A 412 6.33 -10.50 27.31
C GLY A 412 7.79 -10.91 27.08
N ILE A 413 8.70 -10.03 26.62
CA ILE A 413 10.04 -10.46 26.18
C ILE A 413 10.93 -10.98 27.32
N GLY A 414 10.80 -10.40 28.51
CA GLY A 414 11.49 -10.94 29.69
C GLY A 414 11.00 -12.35 30.03
N ALA A 415 9.70 -12.61 29.85
CA ALA A 415 9.03 -13.88 30.14
C ALA A 415 9.10 -14.92 28.99
N MET A 416 9.29 -14.49 27.74
CA MET A 416 9.20 -15.38 26.56
C MET A 416 10.27 -16.48 26.57
N VAL A 417 11.37 -16.19 27.26
CA VAL A 417 12.56 -17.02 27.42
C VAL A 417 12.46 -17.93 28.65
N GLU A 418 11.64 -17.57 29.64
CA GLU A 418 11.46 -18.35 30.86
C GLU A 418 10.49 -19.52 30.61
N PRO A 419 10.80 -20.75 31.02
CA PRO A 419 9.90 -21.89 30.88
C PRO A 419 8.60 -21.73 31.68
N ASP A 420 8.68 -21.05 32.84
CA ASP A 420 7.60 -20.85 33.81
C ASP A 420 7.68 -19.41 34.36
N PRO A 421 7.11 -18.42 33.65
CA PRO A 421 7.32 -17.02 33.99
C PRO A 421 6.63 -16.69 35.32
N ARG A 422 7.40 -16.12 36.24
CA ARG A 422 6.90 -15.71 37.57
C ARG A 422 6.25 -14.33 37.56
N LEU A 423 6.04 -13.72 36.39
CA LEU A 423 5.54 -12.35 36.28
C LEU A 423 4.02 -12.32 36.41
N PRO A 424 3.47 -11.64 37.44
CA PRO A 424 2.02 -11.51 37.64
C PRO A 424 1.33 -10.61 36.59
N GLU A 425 2.11 -9.92 35.74
CA GLU A 425 1.62 -8.89 34.81
C GLU A 425 1.54 -9.32 33.33
N VAL A 426 2.14 -10.46 32.95
CA VAL A 426 2.11 -10.94 31.55
C VAL A 426 0.97 -11.94 31.36
N THR A 427 0.02 -11.64 30.48
CA THR A 427 -1.07 -12.57 30.17
C THR A 427 -0.53 -13.80 29.42
N LYS A 428 -1.21 -14.95 29.54
CA LYS A 428 -0.84 -16.17 28.79
C LYS A 428 -0.79 -15.93 27.28
N GLN A 429 -1.63 -15.03 26.76
CA GLN A 429 -1.70 -14.69 25.35
C GLN A 429 -0.48 -13.88 24.89
N GLU A 430 -0.07 -12.87 25.65
CA GLU A 430 1.15 -12.09 25.36
C GLU A 430 2.41 -12.96 25.39
N LEU A 431 2.48 -13.89 26.34
CA LEU A 431 3.57 -14.86 26.40
C LEU A 431 3.60 -15.79 25.18
N ALA A 432 2.43 -16.30 24.76
CA ALA A 432 2.33 -17.13 23.56
C ALA A 432 2.74 -16.35 22.30
N HIS A 433 2.30 -15.11 22.14
CA HIS A 433 2.69 -14.26 21.01
C HIS A 433 4.20 -14.00 20.97
N ALA A 434 4.80 -13.61 22.09
CA ALA A 434 6.25 -13.36 22.17
C ALA A 434 7.06 -14.61 21.82
N ARG A 435 6.62 -15.80 22.28
CA ARG A 435 7.23 -17.08 21.89
C ARG A 435 7.03 -17.43 20.42
N GLY A 436 5.90 -17.08 19.83
CA GLY A 436 5.64 -17.23 18.40
C GLY A 436 6.58 -16.38 17.55
N VAL A 437 6.81 -15.12 17.93
CA VAL A 437 7.80 -14.27 17.25
C VAL A 437 9.22 -14.84 17.37
N LEU A 438 9.60 -15.29 18.56
CA LEU A 438 10.91 -15.92 18.77
C LEU A 438 11.09 -17.16 17.88
N TYR A 439 10.03 -17.97 17.74
CA TYR A 439 9.99 -19.11 16.81
C TYR A 439 10.19 -18.67 15.36
N GLU A 440 9.44 -17.68 14.87
CA GLU A 440 9.55 -17.19 13.50
C GLU A 440 10.97 -16.71 13.17
N ILE A 441 11.60 -15.96 14.07
CA ILE A 441 12.98 -15.47 13.89
C ILE A 441 13.94 -16.66 13.83
N ALA A 442 13.86 -17.60 14.78
CA ALA A 442 14.75 -18.76 14.81
C ALA A 442 14.58 -19.67 13.58
N ALA A 443 13.34 -19.97 13.21
CA ALA A 443 13.01 -20.77 12.04
C ALA A 443 13.48 -20.09 10.75
N GLY A 444 13.25 -18.77 10.62
CA GLY A 444 13.74 -17.97 9.50
C GLY A 444 15.28 -17.98 9.41
N LEU A 445 15.97 -17.82 10.53
CA LEU A 445 17.43 -17.84 10.58
C LEU A 445 17.95 -19.19 10.06
N VAL A 446 17.38 -20.30 10.52
CA VAL A 446 17.74 -21.65 10.06
C VAL A 446 17.40 -21.85 8.57
N ALA A 447 16.24 -21.39 8.11
CA ALA A 447 15.80 -21.53 6.72
C ALA A 447 16.67 -20.75 5.73
N HIS A 448 17.10 -19.54 6.11
CA HIS A 448 18.10 -18.76 5.38
C HIS A 448 19.54 -19.23 5.67
N GLY A 449 19.69 -20.34 6.39
CA GLY A 449 20.91 -21.09 6.68
C GLY A 449 21.95 -20.32 7.47
N TYR A 450 21.49 -19.56 8.46
CA TYR A 450 22.28 -19.06 9.59
C TYR A 450 22.71 -20.23 10.49
N THR A 451 23.53 -21.12 9.94
CA THR A 451 23.93 -22.39 10.58
C THR A 451 25.41 -22.61 10.32
N SER A 452 26.28 -22.42 11.32
CA SER A 452 27.71 -22.75 11.22
C SER A 452 28.00 -24.07 11.91
N LYS A 453 28.75 -24.96 11.24
CA LYS A 453 29.32 -26.17 11.85
C LYS A 453 30.72 -25.95 12.42
N ASN A 454 31.33 -24.81 12.11
CA ASN A 454 32.72 -24.51 12.45
C ASN A 454 32.76 -23.53 13.63
N PRO A 455 33.74 -23.68 14.55
CA PRO A 455 33.95 -22.70 15.61
C PRO A 455 34.22 -21.30 15.03
N PRO A 456 33.91 -20.22 15.77
CA PRO A 456 33.56 -20.21 17.19
C PRO A 456 32.07 -20.44 17.51
N VAL A 457 31.19 -20.50 16.50
CA VAL A 457 29.73 -20.61 16.68
C VAL A 457 29.25 -21.96 16.13
N GLY A 458 28.77 -22.85 16.99
CA GLY A 458 28.30 -24.19 16.60
C GLY A 458 26.77 -24.29 16.59
N PHE A 459 26.18 -24.59 15.44
CA PHE A 459 24.76 -24.89 15.31
C PHE A 459 24.47 -26.37 15.60
N ARG A 460 23.46 -26.61 16.45
CA ARG A 460 22.91 -27.93 16.78
C ARG A 460 21.49 -28.04 16.20
N PRO A 461 21.29 -28.89 15.18
CA PRO A 461 19.96 -29.13 14.62
C PRO A 461 18.96 -29.62 15.69
N PRO A 462 17.66 -29.33 15.55
CA PRO A 462 16.65 -29.85 16.46
C PRO A 462 16.59 -31.37 16.36
N ALA A 463 16.68 -32.06 17.50
CA ALA A 463 16.71 -33.53 17.57
C ALA A 463 15.55 -34.11 18.41
N ASP A 464 14.89 -33.29 19.23
CA ASP A 464 13.74 -33.74 20.02
C ASP A 464 12.51 -33.90 19.12
N PRO A 465 11.88 -35.09 19.07
CA PRO A 465 10.72 -35.35 18.21
C PRO A 465 9.49 -34.47 18.56
N LEU A 466 9.46 -33.83 19.73
CA LEU A 466 8.42 -32.86 20.09
C LEU A 466 8.51 -31.56 19.27
N ILE A 467 9.69 -31.22 18.76
CA ILE A 467 9.93 -29.97 18.01
C ILE A 467 10.49 -30.21 16.62
N ALA A 468 10.98 -31.42 16.33
CA ALA A 468 11.52 -31.80 15.03
C ALA A 468 10.52 -32.67 14.23
N ASP A 469 10.42 -32.41 12.93
CA ASP A 469 9.74 -33.27 11.97
C ASP A 469 10.64 -34.46 11.54
N GLU A 470 10.11 -35.35 10.70
CA GLU A 470 10.85 -36.52 10.19
C GLU A 470 12.10 -36.14 9.38
N ASN A 471 12.21 -34.90 8.92
CA ASN A 471 13.33 -34.37 8.15
C ASN A 471 14.33 -33.59 9.03
N GLY A 472 14.13 -33.54 10.35
CA GLY A 472 14.96 -32.75 11.27
C GLY A 472 14.77 -31.24 11.14
N ARG A 473 13.62 -30.79 10.61
CA ARG A 473 13.20 -29.39 10.58
C ARG A 473 12.32 -29.08 11.78
N LEU A 474 12.24 -27.81 12.17
CA LEU A 474 11.29 -27.40 13.21
C LEU A 474 9.85 -27.67 12.75
N ARG A 475 9.05 -28.27 13.63
CA ARG A 475 7.60 -28.43 13.46
C ARG A 475 6.91 -27.06 13.49
N PRO A 476 5.77 -26.89 12.79
CA PRO A 476 4.99 -25.65 12.82
C PRO A 476 4.72 -25.14 14.23
N TYR A 477 4.73 -23.82 14.43
CA TYR A 477 4.54 -23.23 15.76
C TYR A 477 3.21 -23.60 16.42
N VAL A 478 2.15 -23.84 15.64
CA VAL A 478 0.85 -24.30 16.15
C VAL A 478 0.97 -25.63 16.88
N GLU A 479 1.80 -26.55 16.37
CA GLU A 479 2.03 -27.85 17.01
C GLU A 479 2.86 -27.69 18.28
N ILE A 480 3.86 -26.80 18.25
CA ILE A 480 4.76 -26.54 19.39
C ILE A 480 4.03 -25.81 20.52
N SER A 481 3.16 -24.85 20.19
CA SER A 481 2.42 -24.04 21.16
C SER A 481 1.24 -24.79 21.79
N ALA A 482 0.68 -25.80 21.10
CA ALA A 482 -0.39 -26.65 21.63
C ALA A 482 0.08 -27.59 22.76
N ASP A 483 1.37 -27.97 22.82
CA ASP A 483 1.93 -28.79 23.90
C ASP A 483 2.96 -28.00 24.73
N PRO A 484 2.69 -27.70 26.02
CA PRO A 484 3.65 -27.04 26.90
C PRO A 484 5.02 -27.73 26.97
N ARG A 485 5.08 -29.06 26.78
CA ARG A 485 6.34 -29.81 26.74
C ARG A 485 7.12 -29.52 25.46
N ALA A 486 6.44 -29.41 24.32
CA ALA A 486 7.06 -29.03 23.05
C ALA A 486 7.57 -27.59 23.11
N THR A 487 6.79 -26.66 23.68
CA THR A 487 7.27 -25.29 23.93
C THR A 487 8.52 -25.28 24.81
N LYS A 488 8.55 -26.06 25.90
CA LYS A 488 9.74 -26.17 26.76
C LYS A 488 10.94 -26.77 26.02
N ALA A 489 10.74 -27.80 25.21
CA ALA A 489 11.78 -28.42 24.39
C ALA A 489 12.34 -27.42 23.36
N PHE A 490 11.48 -26.58 22.76
CA PHE A 490 11.89 -25.53 21.83
C PHE A 490 12.78 -24.48 22.50
N LEU A 491 12.38 -23.99 23.68
CA LEU A 491 13.18 -23.04 24.44
C LEU A 491 14.54 -23.63 24.86
N ALA A 492 14.56 -24.90 25.29
CA ALA A 492 15.81 -25.60 25.61
C ALA A 492 16.72 -25.74 24.37
N TRP A 493 16.15 -26.06 23.20
CA TRP A 493 16.91 -26.13 21.95
C TRP A 493 17.51 -24.78 21.54
N LEU A 494 16.81 -23.67 21.76
CA LEU A 494 17.35 -22.33 21.55
C LEU A 494 18.52 -22.05 22.50
N GLU A 495 18.38 -22.37 23.78
CA GLU A 495 19.43 -22.21 24.79
C GLU A 495 20.69 -23.03 24.45
N GLU A 496 20.51 -24.27 23.98
CA GLU A 496 21.61 -25.12 23.50
C GLU A 496 22.34 -24.53 22.28
N ASN A 497 21.64 -23.74 21.48
CA ASN A 497 22.14 -23.02 20.32
C ASN A 497 22.57 -21.58 20.67
N GLY A 498 22.84 -21.30 21.94
CA GLY A 498 23.30 -20.03 22.47
C GLY A 498 22.50 -19.62 23.69
N SER A 499 23.19 -19.44 24.82
CA SER A 499 22.52 -18.97 26.04
C SER A 499 21.81 -17.64 25.79
N LEU A 500 20.65 -17.52 26.41
CA LEU A 500 19.79 -16.34 26.36
C LEU A 500 20.32 -15.24 27.31
N ASP A 501 21.37 -15.56 28.08
CA ASP A 501 22.14 -14.68 28.98
C ASP A 501 23.23 -13.88 28.27
N ASP A 502 23.75 -12.85 28.94
CA ASP A 502 24.63 -11.84 28.33
C ASP A 502 26.06 -12.28 28.02
N GLU A 503 26.48 -13.47 28.46
CA GLU A 503 27.84 -13.98 28.24
C GLU A 503 28.01 -14.81 26.95
N ALA A 504 26.91 -15.17 26.27
CA ALA A 504 26.95 -15.89 25.00
C ALA A 504 27.43 -15.01 23.84
N ASP A 505 28.22 -15.58 22.92
CA ASP A 505 28.56 -14.94 21.64
C ASP A 505 27.28 -14.51 20.92
N ARG A 506 27.16 -13.23 20.55
CA ARG A 506 25.93 -12.65 19.95
C ARG A 506 25.51 -13.35 18.66
N ARG A 507 26.43 -14.06 18.01
CA ARG A 507 26.22 -14.78 16.76
C ARG A 507 25.61 -16.17 16.92
N MET A 508 25.51 -16.67 18.15
CA MET A 508 24.81 -17.94 18.40
C MET A 508 23.31 -17.78 18.10
N LEU A 509 22.70 -18.77 17.45
CA LEU A 509 21.33 -18.70 16.91
C LEU A 509 20.30 -18.28 17.98
N GLY A 510 20.33 -18.92 19.16
CA GLY A 510 19.40 -18.62 20.25
C GLY A 510 19.54 -17.18 20.74
N ARG A 511 20.78 -16.73 20.92
CA ARG A 511 21.11 -15.36 21.32
C ARG A 511 20.72 -14.33 20.26
N MET A 512 20.99 -14.61 18.98
CA MET A 512 20.62 -13.76 17.85
C MET A 512 19.11 -13.57 17.78
N ALA A 513 18.34 -14.66 17.83
CA ALA A 513 16.88 -14.60 17.78
C ALA A 513 16.29 -13.78 18.95
N ALA A 514 16.78 -14.02 20.16
CA ALA A 514 16.34 -13.28 21.35
C ALA A 514 16.73 -11.78 21.29
N ARG A 515 17.92 -11.45 20.80
CA ARG A 515 18.37 -10.05 20.68
C ARG A 515 17.61 -9.30 19.59
N ALA A 516 17.38 -9.93 18.44
CA ALA A 516 16.55 -9.34 17.38
C ALA A 516 15.12 -9.01 17.89
N ALA A 517 14.49 -9.94 18.61
CA ALA A 517 13.18 -9.71 19.23
C ALA A 517 13.21 -8.57 20.27
N ARG A 518 14.25 -8.53 21.13
CA ARG A 518 14.44 -7.45 22.10
C ARG A 518 14.66 -6.09 21.43
N GLN A 519 15.48 -6.02 20.38
CA GLN A 519 15.74 -4.78 19.65
C GLN A 519 14.48 -4.26 18.99
N PHE A 520 13.68 -5.14 18.39
CA PHE A 520 12.40 -4.77 17.80
C PHE A 520 11.49 -4.08 18.83
N ALA A 521 11.24 -4.71 19.97
CA ALA A 521 10.35 -4.10 20.95
C ALA A 521 10.96 -2.87 21.62
N GLY A 522 12.25 -2.90 21.94
CA GLY A 522 12.95 -1.78 22.54
C GLY A 522 12.84 -0.53 21.67
N GLU A 523 13.10 -0.65 20.37
CA GLU A 523 12.96 0.48 19.45
C GLU A 523 11.51 0.91 19.24
N ARG A 524 10.57 -0.03 19.24
CA ARG A 524 9.13 0.27 19.20
C ARG A 524 8.72 1.14 20.39
N ASP A 525 9.13 0.76 21.59
CA ASP A 525 8.82 1.47 22.82
C ASP A 525 9.57 2.82 22.89
N ASN A 526 10.82 2.87 22.42
CA ASN A 526 11.59 4.12 22.31
C ASN A 526 10.89 5.15 21.42
N VAL A 527 10.33 4.71 20.28
CA VAL A 527 9.55 5.59 19.39
C VAL A 527 8.28 6.09 20.07
N GLU A 528 7.48 5.21 20.66
CA GLU A 528 6.25 5.64 21.35
C GLU A 528 6.57 6.64 22.47
N ASN A 529 7.58 6.34 23.29
CA ASN A 529 8.03 7.22 24.35
C ASN A 529 8.46 8.57 23.81
N HIS A 530 9.26 8.60 22.73
CA HIS A 530 9.68 9.86 22.11
C HIS A 530 8.50 10.66 21.55
N LEU A 531 7.59 10.00 20.82
CA LEU A 531 6.40 10.66 20.26
C LEU A 531 5.53 11.29 21.36
N SER A 532 5.39 10.64 22.51
CA SER A 532 4.65 11.20 23.65
C SER A 532 5.28 12.49 24.23
N THR A 533 6.57 12.74 23.96
CA THR A 533 7.23 13.99 24.37
C THR A 533 6.99 15.16 23.41
N ILE A 534 6.67 14.87 22.14
CA ILE A 534 6.52 15.87 21.08
C ILE A 534 5.06 16.07 20.63
N ASP A 535 4.16 15.13 20.93
CA ASP A 535 2.71 15.22 20.67
C ASP A 535 1.91 15.16 22.00
N PRO A 536 1.45 16.31 22.50
CA PRO A 536 0.66 16.38 23.74
C PRO A 536 -0.68 15.64 23.68
N GLU A 537 -1.31 15.54 22.50
CA GLU A 537 -2.59 14.82 22.38
C GLU A 537 -2.35 13.32 22.47
N PHE A 538 -1.31 12.82 21.81
CA PHE A 538 -0.89 11.42 21.97
C PHE A 538 -0.50 11.11 23.41
N LYS A 539 0.16 12.04 24.11
CA LYS A 539 0.47 11.90 25.53
C LYS A 539 -0.79 11.70 26.39
N LYS A 540 -1.84 12.51 26.19
CA LYS A 540 -3.12 12.36 26.90
C LYS A 540 -3.74 11.00 26.65
N VAL A 541 -3.74 10.56 25.38
CA VAL A 541 -4.22 9.23 24.98
C VAL A 541 -3.50 8.14 25.77
N LEU A 542 -2.18 8.21 25.94
CA LEU A 542 -1.40 7.26 26.76
C LEU A 542 -1.70 7.34 28.25
N GLU A 543 -1.95 8.54 28.78
CA GLU A 543 -2.27 8.79 30.19
C GLU A 543 -3.73 8.42 30.55
N GLY A 544 -4.59 8.20 29.55
CA GLY A 544 -5.98 7.79 29.73
C GLY A 544 -6.95 8.94 30.01
N ASP A 545 -6.53 10.18 29.68
CA ASP A 545 -7.34 11.41 29.70
C ASP A 545 -8.09 11.59 28.38
#